data_AF-A0A1E5SVW9-F1
#
_entry.id   AF-A0A1E5SVW9-F1
#
_cell.length_a   1.000
_cell.length_b   1.000
_cell.length_c   1.000
_cell.angle_alpha   90.00
_cell.angle_beta   90.00
_cell.angle_gamma   90.00
#
_symmetry.space_group_name_H-M   'P 1'
#
loop_
_entity.id
_entity.type
_entity.pdbx_description
1 polymer ?
#
loop_
_entity_poly.entity_id
_entity_poly.type
_entity_poly.pdbx_seq_one_letter_code
_entity_poly.pdbx_strand_id
1 'polypeptide(L)' 'MAEQDNNSEEENNQEDFYPRRRGFGSIGTGIAIGIGIGVAMDNIAIGIGVGIAMGLGFEMINRAARKGK' A
#
# COMPACT_ATOMS: atom_id res chain seq x y z
N MET A 1 19.55 37.95 -14.88
CA MET A 1 18.62 37.03 -15.55
C MET A 1 18.51 35.82 -14.65
N ALA A 2 17.48 35.78 -13.80
CA ALA A 2 17.27 34.70 -12.84
C ALA A 2 16.16 33.81 -13.39
N GLU A 3 16.52 32.60 -13.83
CA GLU A 3 15.57 31.55 -14.16
C GLU A 3 16.06 30.29 -13.45
N GLN A 4 15.58 30.10 -12.22
CA GLN A 4 15.73 28.87 -11.47
C GLN A 4 14.32 28.31 -11.40
N ASP A 5 13.94 27.61 -12.47
CA ASP A 5 12.57 27.16 -12.69
C ASP A 5 12.42 25.70 -12.28
N ASN A 6 11.46 25.52 -11.36
CA ASN A 6 10.80 24.30 -10.90
C ASN A 6 11.64 23.24 -10.18
N ASN A 7 11.76 23.52 -8.89
CA ASN A 7 11.67 22.58 -7.79
C ASN A 7 10.53 21.56 -7.98
N SER A 8 10.88 20.29 -8.19
CA SER A 8 10.01 19.14 -7.90
C SER A 8 10.65 18.35 -6.76
N GLU A 9 10.68 18.93 -5.56
CA GLU A 9 10.84 18.22 -4.30
C GLU A 9 9.61 17.30 -4.13
N GLU A 10 9.72 16.07 -4.64
CA GLU A 10 8.90 14.96 -4.14
C GLU A 10 9.35 14.67 -2.71
N GLU A 11 8.89 15.50 -1.77
CA GLU A 11 9.03 15.25 -0.35
C GLU A 11 8.09 14.10 0.02
N ASN A 12 8.58 12.88 -0.21
CA ASN A 12 7.89 11.67 0.13
C ASN A 12 8.02 11.42 1.65
N ASN A 13 7.25 12.18 2.43
CA ASN A 13 7.06 11.93 3.85
C ASN A 13 6.12 10.73 4.04
N GLN A 14 6.66 9.53 3.82
CA GLN A 14 6.08 8.29 4.34
C GLN A 14 6.39 8.19 5.83
N GLU A 15 5.68 8.98 6.64
CA GLU A 15 5.55 8.68 8.07
C GLU A 15 4.61 7.47 8.21
N ASP A 16 5.18 6.28 8.09
CA ASP A 16 4.47 4.99 8.21
C ASP A 16 3.97 4.76 9.65
N PHE A 17 2.89 5.44 10.01
CA PHE A 17 2.15 5.15 11.23
C PHE A 17 1.23 3.95 10.98
N TYR A 18 1.76 2.73 11.14
CA TYR A 18 0.93 1.52 11.19
C TYR A 18 0.43 1.28 12.62
N PRO A 19 -0.82 1.65 12.98
CA PRO A 19 -1.40 1.22 14.23
C PRO A 19 -1.50 -0.30 14.22
N ARG A 20 -0.81 -0.97 15.16
CA ARG A 20 -0.91 -2.41 15.43
C ARG A 20 -2.30 -2.76 15.96
N ARG A 21 -3.35 -2.66 15.13
CA ARG A 21 -4.67 -3.23 15.40
C ARG A 21 -4.81 -4.53 14.63
N ARG A 22 -4.65 -5.63 15.37
CA ARG A 22 -4.52 -7.03 14.94
C ARG A 22 -5.75 -7.64 14.23
N GLY A 23 -6.67 -6.83 13.71
CA GLY A 23 -7.97 -7.29 13.20
C GLY A 23 -8.33 -6.87 11.77
N PHE A 24 -7.78 -5.78 11.23
CA PHE A 24 -8.19 -5.23 9.91
C PHE A 24 -7.04 -4.56 9.13
N GLY A 25 -5.80 -4.61 9.63
CA GLY A 25 -4.66 -3.90 9.01
C GLY A 25 -4.18 -4.50 7.68
N SER A 26 -4.44 -5.79 7.43
CA SER A 26 -3.97 -6.54 6.25
C SER A 26 -4.45 -5.94 4.91
N ILE A 27 -5.70 -5.50 4.85
CA ILE A 27 -6.28 -4.91 3.64
C ILE A 27 -5.74 -3.51 3.37
N GLY A 28 -5.60 -2.68 4.41
CA GLY A 28 -5.05 -1.33 4.28
C GLY A 28 -3.61 -1.36 3.76
N THR A 29 -2.78 -2.26 4.31
CA THR A 29 -1.40 -2.46 3.84
C THR A 29 -1.36 -2.98 2.40
N GLY A 30 -2.23 -3.92 2.03
CA GLY A 30 -2.31 -4.41 0.65
C GLY A 30 -2.64 -3.29 -0.35
N ILE A 31 -3.60 -2.43 -0.02
CA ILE A 31 -4.00 -1.30 -0.88
C ILE A 31 -2.89 -0.26 -0.98
N ALA A 32 -2.25 0.11 0.14
CA ALA A 32 -1.16 1.10 0.13
C ALA A 32 0.02 0.66 -0.75
N ILE A 33 0.47 -0.60 -0.59
CA ILE A 33 1.53 -1.18 -1.41
C ILE A 33 1.08 -1.27 -2.87
N GLY A 34 -0.16 -1.71 -3.12
CA GLY A 34 -0.72 -1.83 -4.46
C GLY A 34 -0.79 -0.50 -5.21
N ILE A 35 -1.23 0.58 -4.55
CA ILE A 35 -1.27 1.93 -5.13
C ILE A 35 0.14 2.42 -5.44
N GLY A 36 1.12 2.23 -4.53
CA GLY A 36 2.51 2.60 -4.77
C GLY A 36 3.11 1.90 -5.98
N ILE A 37 2.88 0.59 -6.11
CA ILE A 37 3.32 -0.19 -7.28
C ILE A 37 2.60 0.26 -8.56
N GLY A 38 1.28 0.49 -8.49
CA GLY A 38 0.48 0.93 -9.62
C GLY A 38 0.91 2.28 -10.16
N VAL A 39 1.25 3.23 -9.27
CA VAL A 39 1.81 4.53 -9.65
C VAL A 39 3.20 4.36 -10.28
N ALA A 40 4.07 3.54 -9.70
CA ALA A 40 5.41 3.30 -10.26
C ALA A 40 5.38 2.65 -11.66
N MET A 41 4.30 1.93 -11.99
CA MET A 41 4.10 1.28 -13.29
C MET A 41 3.24 2.10 -14.26
N ASP A 42 2.83 3.33 -13.90
CA ASP A 42 1.81 4.12 -14.62
C ASP A 42 0.51 3.33 -14.90
N ASN A 43 0.21 2.35 -14.06
CA ASN A 43 -0.94 1.47 -14.19
C ASN A 43 -1.58 1.18 -12.83
N ILE A 44 -2.36 2.14 -12.37
CA ILE A 44 -3.10 2.08 -11.09
C ILE A 44 -4.10 0.91 -11.10
N ALA A 45 -4.68 0.55 -12.24
CA ALA A 45 -5.62 -0.56 -12.32
C ALA A 45 -4.97 -1.89 -11.91
N ILE A 46 -3.75 -2.14 -12.38
CA ILE A 46 -2.96 -3.32 -11.98
C ILE A 46 -2.58 -3.23 -10.49
N GLY A 47 -2.10 -2.06 -10.06
CA GLY A 47 -1.68 -1.85 -8.67
C GLY A 47 -2.80 -2.12 -7.66
N ILE A 48 -3.99 -1.59 -7.90
CA ILE A 48 -5.17 -1.83 -7.06
C ILE A 48 -5.57 -3.30 -7.09
N GLY A 49 -5.59 -3.94 -8.27
CA GLY A 49 -5.92 -5.36 -8.41
C GLY A 49 -4.98 -6.26 -7.59
N VAL A 50 -3.67 -6.02 -7.69
CA VAL A 50 -2.64 -6.75 -6.94
C VAL A 50 -2.73 -6.45 -5.44
N GLY A 51 -2.92 -5.19 -5.06
CA GLY A 51 -3.03 -4.77 -3.67
C GLY A 51 -4.22 -5.39 -2.94
N ILE A 52 -5.38 -5.43 -3.60
CA ILE A 52 -6.58 -6.10 -3.07
C ILE A 52 -6.33 -7.62 -2.96
N ALA A 53 -5.74 -8.25 -3.99
CA ALA A 53 -5.44 -9.68 -3.96
C ALA A 53 -4.50 -10.04 -2.81
N MET A 54 -3.44 -9.25 -2.57
CA MET A 54 -2.53 -9.43 -1.44
C MET A 54 -3.24 -9.21 -0.09
N GLY A 55 -3.97 -8.10 0.07
CA GLY A 55 -4.64 -7.78 1.32
C GLY A 55 -5.65 -8.85 1.75
N LEU A 56 -6.45 -9.34 0.80
CA LEU A 56 -7.38 -10.44 1.03
C LEU A 56 -6.67 -11.79 1.21
N GLY A 57 -5.55 -12.02 0.51
CA GLY A 57 -4.71 -13.20 0.70
C GLY A 57 -4.18 -13.31 2.13
N PHE A 58 -3.64 -12.22 2.66
CA PHE A 58 -3.18 -12.18 4.05
C PHE A 58 -4.32 -12.36 5.06
N GLU A 59 -5.50 -11.77 4.80
CA GLU A 59 -6.70 -11.97 5.61
C GLU A 59 -7.10 -13.45 5.66
N MET A 60 -7.13 -14.13 4.50
CA MET A 60 -7.46 -15.55 4.40
C MET A 60 -6.45 -16.43 5.13
N ILE A 61 -5.15 -16.18 4.97
CA ILE A 61 -4.08 -16.91 5.68
C ILE A 61 -4.20 -16.69 7.19
N ASN A 62 -4.42 -15.45 7.62
CA ASN A 62 -4.53 -15.10 9.04
C ASN A 62 -5.83 -15.64 9.67
N ARG A 63 -6.90 -15.79 8.88
CA ARG A 63 -8.14 -16.47 9.27
C ARG A 63 -7.96 -17.99 9.33
N ALA A 64 -7.29 -18.58 8.36
CA ALA A 64 -6.98 -20.02 8.33
C ALA A 64 -6.09 -20.41 9.52
N ALA A 65 -5.06 -19.61 9.82
CA ALA A 65 -4.18 -19.81 10.97
C ALA A 65 -4.91 -19.72 12.32
N ARG A 66 -6.00 -18.93 12.40
CA ARG A 66 -6.83 -18.82 13.61
C ARG A 66 -7.87 -19.94 13.77
N LYS A 67 -8.29 -20.58 12.68
CA LYS A 67 -9.33 -21.63 12.71
C LYS A 67 -8.80 -22.98 13.24
N GLY A 68 -7.48 -23.12 13.41
CA GLY A 68 -6.84 -24.33 13.93
C GLY A 68 -6.55 -24.35 15.44
N LYS A 69 -7.12 -23.42 16.22
CA LYS A 69 -7.04 -23.41 17.69
C LYS A 69 -8.42 -23.48 18.32
#